data_AF-A0A0G0TFW2-F1
#
_entry.id   AF-A0A0G0TFW2-F1
#
_cell.length_a   1.000
_cell.length_b   1.000
_cell.length_c   1.000
_cell.angle_alpha   90.00
_cell.angle_beta   90.00
_cell.angle_gamma   90.00
#
_symmetry.space_group_name_H-M   'P 1'
#
loop_
_entity.id
_entity.type
_entity.pdbx_description
1 polymer ?
#
loop_
_entity_poly.entity_id
_entity_poly.type
_entity_poly.pdbx_seq_one_letter_code
_entity_poly.pdbx_strand_id
1 'polypeptide(L)'
;MVAGIYSLLRWGMQLSIDFTGGTIIQIQNVKLQDQIGTIQKFLEEKEIEVVSFNISKESINIKTKPIEREKWVDVKNQLEDDYGEIEELQFETVGPVLGKELLQKTAIAALLAVFGILFYIAYVFKDVKYGLRCPFPCMIRLLFSIGLENL
;
A
#
# COMPACT_ATOMS: atom_id res chain seq x y z
N MET A 1 9.86 18.21 -15.25
CA MET A 1 10.62 17.81 -14.05
C MET A 1 10.23 18.61 -12.82
N VAL A 2 10.37 19.94 -12.80
CA VAL A 2 10.09 20.77 -11.61
C VAL A 2 8.64 20.65 -11.12
N ALA A 3 7.65 20.68 -12.02
CA ALA A 3 6.24 20.50 -11.67
C ALA A 3 5.91 19.10 -11.10
N GLY A 4 6.59 18.05 -11.58
CA GLY A 4 6.39 16.67 -11.11
C GLY A 4 6.99 16.44 -9.72
N ILE A 5 8.17 17.01 -9.46
CA ILE A 5 8.81 16.99 -8.13
C ILE A 5 7.95 17.79 -7.14
N TYR A 6 7.44 18.95 -7.55
CA TYR A 6 6.56 19.78 -6.71
C TYR A 6 5.24 19.08 -6.36
N SER A 7 4.64 18.38 -7.32
CA SER A 7 3.44 17.57 -7.12
C SER A 7 3.65 16.45 -6.10
N LEU A 8 4.72 15.68 -6.24
CA LEU A 8 5.10 14.60 -5.30
C LEU A 8 5.37 15.13 -3.89
N LEU A 9 6.01 16.30 -3.77
CA LEU A 9 6.30 16.91 -2.47
C LEU A 9 5.03 17.43 -1.78
N ARG A 10 4.07 17.97 -2.54
CA ARG A 10 2.85 18.58 -1.96
C ARG A 10 1.76 17.58 -1.61
N TRP A 11 1.60 16.52 -2.41
CA TRP A 11 0.59 15.49 -2.17
C TRP A 11 1.11 14.31 -1.35
N GLY A 12 2.44 14.18 -1.22
CA GLY A 12 3.05 13.07 -0.49
C GLY A 12 2.87 11.74 -1.22
N MET A 13 3.62 10.73 -0.77
CA MET A 13 3.42 9.36 -1.21
C MET A 13 2.50 8.68 -0.21
N GLN A 14 1.38 8.11 -0.68
CA GLN A 14 0.58 7.20 0.13
C GLN A 14 1.37 5.91 0.32
N LEU A 15 2.17 5.85 1.38
CA LEU A 15 2.96 4.67 1.71
C LEU A 15 2.02 3.50 1.98
N SER A 16 2.16 2.44 1.19
CA SER A 16 1.43 1.21 1.39
C SER A 16 1.71 0.61 2.77
N ILE A 17 0.81 -0.25 3.24
CA ILE A 17 0.84 -0.82 4.59
C ILE A 17 2.09 -1.69 4.79
N ASP A 18 2.61 -2.25 3.70
CA ASP A 18 3.90 -2.96 3.63
C ASP A 18 5.09 -2.09 4.10
N PHE A 19 4.98 -0.77 3.99
CA PHE A 19 6.05 0.18 4.35
C PHE A 19 5.81 0.89 5.68
N THR A 20 4.54 1.08 6.07
CA THR A 20 4.17 1.80 7.30
C THR A 20 3.99 0.84 8.49
N GLY A 21 3.85 -0.47 8.21
CA GLY A 21 3.45 -1.47 9.19
C GLY A 21 1.93 -1.48 9.38
N GLY A 22 1.37 -2.67 9.53
CA GLY A 22 -0.08 -2.86 9.63
C GLY A 22 -0.48 -4.31 9.60
N THR A 23 -1.77 -4.55 9.75
CA THR A 23 -2.34 -5.89 9.75
C THR A 23 -3.31 -6.02 8.59
N ILE A 24 -3.08 -7.02 7.76
CA ILE A 24 -3.98 -7.40 6.68
C ILE A 24 -4.79 -8.58 7.17
N ILE A 25 -6.10 -8.38 7.20
CA ILE A 25 -7.05 -9.37 7.69
C ILE A 25 -8.01 -9.66 6.54
N GLN A 26 -8.01 -10.89 6.08
CA GLN A 26 -8.95 -11.35 5.05
C GLN A 26 -9.94 -12.31 5.68
N ILE A 27 -11.22 -11.98 5.54
CA ILE A 27 -12.34 -12.72 6.10
C ILE A 27 -13.25 -13.16 4.94
N GLN A 28 -13.64 -14.43 4.91
CA GLN A 28 -14.67 -14.93 4.02
C GLN A 28 -16.00 -15.00 4.75
N ASN A 29 -16.90 -14.06 4.50
CA ASN A 29 -18.27 -14.17 5.00
C ASN A 29 -19.26 -13.35 4.16
N VAL A 30 -20.20 -14.06 3.53
CA VAL A 30 -21.21 -13.48 2.64
C VAL A 30 -22.27 -12.66 3.39
N LYS A 31 -22.49 -12.91 4.70
CA LYS A 31 -23.48 -12.19 5.53
C LYS A 31 -22.95 -10.88 6.13
N LEU A 32 -21.64 -10.78 6.35
CA LEU A 32 -20.98 -9.59 6.89
C LEU A 32 -20.79 -8.49 5.84
N GLN A 33 -20.96 -8.81 4.55
CA GLN A 33 -20.79 -7.88 3.43
C GLN A 33 -21.79 -6.70 3.46
N ASP A 34 -22.99 -6.91 3.99
CA ASP A 34 -24.03 -5.87 4.10
C ASP A 34 -23.91 -4.99 5.36
N GLN A 35 -23.04 -5.35 6.33
CA GLN A 35 -22.93 -4.67 7.63
C GLN A 35 -21.58 -3.98 7.89
N ILE A 36 -20.83 -3.68 6.84
CA ILE A 36 -19.48 -3.11 6.93
C ILE A 36 -19.44 -1.80 7.74
N GLY A 37 -20.49 -0.98 7.65
CA GLY A 37 -20.59 0.25 8.44
C GLY A 37 -20.74 0.01 9.96
N THR A 38 -21.33 -1.12 10.37
CA THR A 38 -21.44 -1.52 11.78
C THR A 38 -20.13 -2.13 12.27
N ILE A 39 -19.51 -2.96 11.44
CA ILE A 39 -18.18 -3.55 11.71
C ILE A 39 -17.13 -2.46 11.85
N GLN A 40 -17.13 -1.46 10.97
CA GLN A 40 -16.22 -0.32 11.07
C GLN A 40 -16.38 0.43 12.39
N LYS A 41 -17.62 0.69 12.82
CA LYS A 41 -17.89 1.34 14.11
C LYS A 41 -17.46 0.49 15.30
N PHE A 42 -17.67 -0.83 15.24
CA PHE A 42 -17.22 -1.76 16.27
C PHE A 42 -15.69 -1.80 16.37
N LEU A 43 -14.98 -1.77 15.24
CA LEU A 43 -13.51 -1.71 15.22
C LEU A 43 -13.00 -0.35 15.74
N GLU A 44 -13.64 0.76 15.37
CA GLU A 44 -13.30 2.09 15.88
C GLU A 44 -13.56 2.21 17.40
N GLU A 45 -14.63 1.61 17.91
CA GLU A 45 -14.94 1.55 19.36
C GLU A 45 -13.91 0.74 20.15
N LYS A 46 -13.27 -0.24 19.51
CA LYS A 46 -12.18 -1.06 20.06
C LYS A 46 -10.79 -0.43 19.88
N GLU A 47 -10.71 0.85 19.49
CA GLU A 47 -9.48 1.59 19.19
C GLU A 47 -8.65 1.00 18.03
N ILE A 48 -9.27 0.21 17.15
CA ILE A 48 -8.62 -0.33 15.96
C ILE A 48 -8.85 0.64 14.79
N GLU A 49 -7.83 1.45 14.50
CA GLU A 49 -7.87 2.34 13.34
C GLU A 49 -7.82 1.53 12.04
N VAL A 50 -8.93 1.55 11.30
CA VAL A 50 -9.03 0.92 10.00
C VAL A 50 -8.58 1.89 8.91
N VAL A 51 -7.60 1.46 8.13
CA VAL A 51 -6.99 2.24 7.05
C VAL A 51 -7.80 2.10 5.77
N SER A 52 -8.30 0.90 5.47
CA SER A 52 -9.19 0.68 4.33
C SER A 52 -9.96 -0.63 4.42
N PHE A 53 -11.19 -0.62 3.91
CA PHE A 53 -11.98 -1.82 3.63
C PHE A 53 -12.04 -2.05 2.12
N ASN A 54 -11.69 -3.25 1.68
CA ASN A 54 -11.89 -3.68 0.29
C ASN A 54 -12.84 -4.88 0.26
N ILE A 55 -13.95 -4.70 -0.43
CA ILE A 55 -14.97 -5.73 -0.60
C ILE A 55 -14.69 -6.44 -1.92
N SER A 56 -14.36 -7.73 -1.85
CA SER A 56 -14.35 -8.61 -3.01
C SER A 56 -15.63 -9.45 -3.04
N LYS A 57 -15.91 -10.12 -4.17
CA LYS A 57 -17.18 -10.84 -4.38
C LYS A 57 -17.52 -11.89 -3.30
N GLU A 58 -16.51 -12.44 -2.64
CA GLU A 58 -16.67 -13.47 -1.61
C GLU A 58 -15.83 -13.23 -0.35
N SER A 59 -14.93 -12.23 -0.33
CA SER A 59 -14.06 -11.95 0.81
C SER A 59 -13.94 -10.45 1.09
N ILE A 60 -13.82 -10.13 2.37
CA ILE A 60 -13.61 -8.78 2.89
C ILE A 60 -12.14 -8.69 3.30
N ASN A 61 -11.41 -7.74 2.72
CA ASN A 61 -10.03 -7.45 3.08
C ASN A 61 -10.01 -6.16 3.91
N ILE A 62 -9.63 -6.30 5.18
CA ILE A 62 -9.57 -5.25 6.18
C ILE A 62 -8.09 -4.94 6.43
N LYS A 63 -7.73 -3.69 6.21
CA LYS A 63 -6.37 -3.19 6.43
C LYS A 63 -6.38 -2.29 7.65
N THR A 64 -5.68 -2.68 8.70
CA THR A 64 -5.64 -1.96 9.98
C THR A 64 -4.22 -1.58 10.35
N LYS A 65 -4.07 -0.71 11.35
CA LYS A 65 -2.77 -0.50 12.03
C LYS A 65 -2.25 -1.82 12.62
N PRO A 66 -0.94 -1.92 12.95
CA PRO A 66 -0.39 -3.15 13.50
C PRO A 66 -1.10 -3.46 14.82
N ILE A 67 -1.81 -4.59 14.85
CA ILE A 67 -2.49 -5.12 16.03
C ILE A 67 -1.80 -6.40 16.46
N GLU A 68 -1.73 -6.63 17.77
CA GLU A 68 -1.25 -7.88 18.31
C GLU A 68 -2.27 -8.99 18.05
N ARG A 69 -1.77 -10.20 17.78
CA ARG A 69 -2.62 -11.37 17.52
C ARG A 69 -3.58 -11.65 18.69
N GLU A 70 -3.15 -11.41 19.93
CA GLU A 70 -3.97 -11.61 21.13
C GLU A 70 -5.24 -10.74 21.11
N LYS A 71 -5.08 -9.43 20.82
CA LYS A 71 -6.21 -8.51 20.65
C LYS A 71 -7.11 -8.89 19.48
N TRP A 72 -6.54 -9.42 18.39
CA TRP A 72 -7.31 -9.89 17.26
C TRP A 72 -8.16 -11.11 17.60
N VAL A 73 -7.61 -12.07 18.36
CA VAL A 73 -8.35 -13.27 18.78
C VAL A 73 -9.54 -12.89 19.67
N ASP A 74 -9.38 -11.95 20.60
CA ASP A 74 -10.47 -11.46 21.45
C ASP A 74 -11.58 -10.79 20.62
N VAL A 75 -11.20 -9.98 19.63
CA VAL A 75 -12.13 -9.30 18.72
C VAL A 75 -12.82 -10.30 17.81
N LYS A 76 -12.10 -11.30 17.30
CA LYS A 76 -12.65 -12.37 16.46
C LYS A 76 -13.70 -13.17 17.22
N ASN A 77 -13.41 -13.60 18.46
CA ASN A 77 -14.36 -14.36 19.26
C ASN A 77 -15.65 -13.58 19.52
N GLN A 78 -15.57 -12.27 19.76
CA GLN A 78 -16.75 -11.41 19.92
C GLN A 78 -17.52 -11.23 18.61
N LEU A 79 -16.82 -11.09 17.48
CA LEU A 79 -17.44 -11.04 16.16
C LEU A 79 -18.13 -12.36 15.79
N GLU A 80 -17.58 -13.51 16.20
CA GLU A 80 -18.19 -14.83 16.02
C GLU A 80 -19.46 -15.00 16.88
N ASP A 81 -19.46 -14.48 18.12
CA ASP A 81 -20.63 -14.49 19.00
C ASP A 81 -21.79 -13.61 18.47
N ASP A 82 -21.49 -12.43 17.91
CA ASP A 82 -22.51 -11.51 17.40
C ASP A 82 -23.00 -11.83 15.98
N TYR A 83 -22.13 -12.37 15.10
CA TYR A 83 -22.41 -12.47 13.65
C TYR A 83 -22.29 -13.89 13.05
N GLY A 84 -21.94 -14.89 13.86
CA GLY A 84 -21.79 -16.30 13.44
C GLY A 84 -20.39 -16.65 12.96
N GLU A 85 -20.18 -17.87 12.48
CA GLU A 85 -18.85 -18.42 12.15
C GLU A 85 -18.09 -17.56 11.10
N ILE A 86 -16.87 -17.15 11.44
CA ILE A 86 -16.01 -16.29 10.62
C ILE A 86 -14.80 -17.10 10.16
N GLU A 87 -14.76 -17.41 8.86
CA GLU A 87 -13.58 -18.00 8.26
C GLU A 87 -12.51 -16.92 8.04
N GLU A 88 -11.47 -16.95 8.88
CA GLU A 88 -10.25 -16.17 8.67
C GLU A 88 -9.41 -16.85 7.59
N LEU A 89 -9.29 -16.21 6.43
CA LEU A 89 -8.47 -16.69 5.32
C LEU A 89 -7.00 -16.30 5.48
N GLN A 90 -6.76 -15.10 6.02
CA GLN A 90 -5.41 -14.55 6.10
C GLN A 90 -5.33 -13.55 7.25
N PHE A 91 -4.35 -13.74 8.14
CA PHE A 91 -3.95 -12.77 9.15
C PHE A 91 -2.45 -12.53 9.04
N GLU A 92 -2.08 -11.40 8.44
CA GLU A 92 -0.69 -11.00 8.25
C GLU A 92 -0.41 -9.69 8.97
N THR A 93 0.35 -9.76 10.06
CA THR A 93 0.84 -8.59 10.78
C THR A 93 2.26 -8.27 10.33
N VAL A 94 2.42 -7.14 9.66
CA VAL A 94 3.74 -6.58 9.34
C VAL A 94 4.11 -5.59 10.44
N GLY A 95 5.17 -5.93 11.18
CA GLY A 95 5.69 -5.07 12.24
C GLY A 95 6.21 -3.73 11.68
N PRO A 96 5.97 -2.59 12.37
CA PRO A 96 6.40 -1.27 11.91
C PRO A 96 7.93 -1.14 11.79
N VAL A 97 8.69 -1.97 12.50
CA VAL A 97 10.16 -2.03 12.41
C VAL A 97 10.60 -2.62 11.05
N LEU A 98 9.99 -3.74 10.64
CA LEU A 98 10.25 -4.37 9.35
C LEU A 98 9.84 -3.47 8.18
N GLY A 99 8.70 -2.79 8.28
CA GLY A 99 8.25 -1.83 7.25
C GLY A 99 9.23 -0.68 7.03
N LYS A 100 9.76 -0.09 8.11
CA LYS A 100 10.79 0.96 8.02
C LYS A 100 12.09 0.48 7.39
N GLU A 101 12.55 -0.72 7.74
CA GLU A 101 13.76 -1.29 7.12
C GLU A 101 13.57 -1.61 5.64
N LEU A 102 12.41 -2.16 5.26
CA LEU A 102 12.04 -2.43 3.87
C LEU A 102 12.00 -1.15 3.05
N LEU A 103 11.42 -0.08 3.59
CA LEU A 103 11.38 1.23 2.95
C LEU A 103 12.80 1.76 2.70
N GLN A 104 13.69 1.71 3.69
CA GLN A 104 15.07 2.17 3.53
C GLN A 104 15.82 1.39 2.45
N LYS A 105 15.75 0.06 2.48
CA LYS A 105 16.41 -0.80 1.48
C LYS A 105 15.87 -0.57 0.08
N THR A 106 14.55 -0.44 -0.05
CA THR A 106 13.88 -0.20 -1.33
C THR A 106 14.23 1.17 -1.90
N ALA A 107 14.29 2.20 -1.05
CA ALA A 107 14.69 3.55 -1.46
C ALA A 107 16.13 3.59 -2.01
N ILE A 108 17.07 2.90 -1.34
CA ILE A 108 18.46 2.81 -1.80
C ILE A 108 18.54 2.02 -3.12
N ALA A 109 17.84 0.89 -3.22
CA ALA A 109 17.82 0.07 -4.44
C ALA A 109 17.21 0.81 -5.63
N ALA A 110 16.09 1.53 -5.42
CA ALA A 110 15.45 2.34 -6.44
C ALA A 110 16.37 3.46 -6.94
N LEU A 111 17.07 4.14 -6.02
CA LEU A 111 18.03 5.19 -6.35
C LEU A 111 19.18 4.62 -7.18
N LEU A 112 19.77 3.49 -6.78
CA LEU A 112 20.80 2.79 -7.55
C LEU A 112 20.31 2.35 -8.93
N ALA A 113 19.07 1.84 -9.05
CA ALA A 113 18.48 1.46 -10.32
C ALA A 113 18.33 2.66 -11.28
N VAL A 114 17.89 3.81 -10.76
CA VAL A 114 17.80 5.05 -11.55
C VAL A 114 19.18 5.46 -12.07
N PHE A 115 20.21 5.48 -11.23
CA PHE A 115 21.57 5.78 -11.67
C PHE A 115 22.09 4.74 -12.66
N GLY A 116 21.83 3.44 -12.42
CA GLY A 116 22.22 2.36 -13.33
C GLY A 116 21.63 2.50 -14.72
N ILE A 117 20.33 2.85 -14.82
CA ILE A 117 19.67 3.12 -16.10
C ILE A 117 20.26 4.36 -16.77
N LEU A 118 20.53 5.44 -16.02
CA LEU A 118 21.15 6.65 -16.56
C LEU A 118 22.55 6.36 -17.12
N PHE A 119 23.39 5.62 -16.40
CA PHE A 119 24.71 5.20 -16.86
C PHE A 119 24.63 4.28 -18.07
N TYR A 120 23.70 3.32 -18.06
CA TYR A 120 23.49 2.40 -19.18
C TYR A 120 23.09 3.16 -20.45
N ILE A 121 22.13 4.08 -20.36
CA ILE A 121 21.73 4.95 -21.47
C ILE A 121 22.93 5.80 -21.93
N ALA A 122 23.66 6.42 -21.00
CA ALA A 122 24.83 7.24 -21.34
C ALA A 122 25.92 6.44 -22.07
N TYR A 123 26.12 5.16 -21.70
CA TYR A 123 27.08 4.27 -22.35
C TYR A 123 26.61 3.81 -23.74
N VAL A 124 25.32 3.47 -23.87
CA VAL A 124 24.71 3.00 -25.13
C VAL A 124 24.65 4.12 -26.17
N PHE A 125 24.31 5.35 -25.76
CA PHE A 125 24.19 6.51 -26.64
C PHE A 125 25.50 7.29 -26.75
N LYS A 126 26.61 6.60 -27.06
CA LYS A 126 27.93 7.20 -27.32
C LYS A 126 27.91 8.34 -28.36
N ASP A 127 26.86 8.45 -29.17
CA ASP A 127 26.53 9.64 -29.98
C ASP A 127 25.52 10.56 -29.27
N VAL A 128 26.04 11.63 -28.67
CA VAL A 128 25.33 12.70 -27.94
C VAL A 128 24.20 13.35 -28.78
N LYS A 129 24.18 13.15 -30.10
CA LYS A 129 23.18 13.69 -31.03
C LYS A 129 21.84 12.93 -31.04
N TYR A 130 21.80 11.66 -30.62
CA TYR A 130 20.57 10.86 -30.63
C TYR A 130 20.11 10.39 -29.23
N GLY A 131 20.99 10.40 -28.22
CA GLY A 131 20.69 9.91 -26.87
C GLY A 131 19.76 10.75 -26.01
N LEU A 132 19.63 12.05 -26.31
CA LEU A 132 18.80 12.97 -25.52
C LEU A 132 17.33 13.05 -26.00
N ARG A 133 17.01 12.55 -27.20
CA ARG A 133 15.68 12.76 -27.80
C ARG A 133 14.62 11.76 -27.32
N CYS A 134 15.02 10.56 -26.90
CA CYS A 134 14.09 9.47 -26.56
C CYS A 134 13.73 9.35 -25.05
N PRO A 135 14.64 9.56 -24.07
CA PRO A 135 14.28 9.33 -22.66
C PRO A 135 13.44 10.46 -22.03
N PHE A 136 13.55 11.69 -22.54
CA PHE A 136 12.82 12.85 -22.00
C PHE A 136 11.29 12.75 -22.16
N PRO A 137 10.76 12.42 -23.36
CA PRO A 137 9.33 12.23 -23.56
C PRO A 137 8.77 11.05 -22.75
N CYS A 138 9.50 9.93 -22.68
CA CYS A 138 9.06 8.74 -21.94
C CYS A 138 8.90 9.03 -20.43
N MET A 139 9.84 9.76 -19.84
CA MET A 139 9.78 10.15 -18.43
C MET A 139 8.65 11.15 -18.13
N ILE A 140 8.36 12.08 -19.06
CA ILE A 140 7.23 13.01 -18.95
C ILE A 140 5.88 12.28 -19.04
N ARG A 141 5.76 11.30 -19.95
CA ARG A 141 4.55 10.48 -20.12
C ARG A 141 4.25 9.67 -18.85
N LEU A 142 5.29 9.12 -18.22
CA LEU A 142 5.16 8.28 -17.02
C LEU A 142 4.76 9.10 -15.79
N LEU A 143 5.34 10.30 -15.63
CA LEU A 143 4.93 11.25 -14.57
C LEU A 143 3.49 11.74 -14.72
N PHE A 144 3.02 11.95 -15.95
CA PHE A 144 1.64 12.36 -16.19
C PHE A 144 0.64 11.22 -15.92
N SER A 145 1.00 9.98 -16.22
CA SER A 145 0.17 8.79 -15.90
C SER A 145 -0.03 8.64 -14.39
N ILE A 146 1.07 8.70 -13.62
CA ILE A 146 1.03 8.57 -12.15
C ILE A 146 0.22 9.71 -11.50
N GLY A 147 0.28 10.92 -12.08
CA GLY A 147 -0.51 12.06 -11.61
C GLY A 147 -2.01 11.93 -11.89
N LEU A 148 -2.41 11.14 -12.90
CA LEU A 148 -3.79 10.93 -13.30
C LEU A 148 -4.44 9.75 -12.55
N GLU A 149 -3.67 8.77 -12.12
CA GLU A 149 -4.13 7.66 -11.25
C GLU A 149 -4.34 8.09 -9.78
N ASN A 150 -3.86 9.27 -9.38
CA ASN A 150 -4.05 9.83 -8.03
C ASN A 150 -5.19 10.87 -7.93
N LEU A 151 -6.00 11.01 -8.99
CA LEU A 151 -7.13 11.93 -9.10
C LEU A 151 -8.43 11.14 -9.32
#